data_AF-A0A1M6BLT4-F1
#
_entry.id   AF-A0A1M6BLT4-F1
#
_cell.length_a   1.000
_cell.length_b   1.000
_cell.length_c   1.000
_cell.angle_alpha   90.00
_cell.angle_beta   90.00
_cell.angle_gamma   90.00
#
_symmetry.space_group_name_H-M   'P 1'
#
loop_
_entity.id
_entity.type
_entity.pdbx_description
1 polymer ?
#
loop_
_entity_poly.entity_id
_entity_poly.type
_entity_poly.pdbx_seq_one_letter_code
_entity_poly.pdbx_strand_id
1 'polypeptide(L)'
;MKKFSILLFSVVMFPLGINAQEQDTLKNTVEVVAETPVEVIKVDSLQHEIDRLKGLIAQYKQSETSLNGKLYDYEQTIKVQNKKIERLNSYLLFADTIVARLSNDCLRKKYDQNRVNQAMENFEKMYSPELKSKFGRLRFLLNEYGKFTQELNAIFIEAQNDKGLGNPFTGQKQALTYIDKIKNTRYYRDVYSENWTIPYLNNLIDKCFETIKVFNPKESKELHLLELMN
;
A
#
# COMPACT_ATOMS: atom_id res chain seq x y z
N MET A 1 -8.54 10.88 -18.95
CA MET A 1 -9.97 11.08 -19.30
C MET A 1 -10.86 10.47 -18.22
N LYS A 2 -11.34 11.28 -17.26
CA LYS A 2 -12.43 10.93 -16.36
C LYS A 2 -13.26 12.21 -16.15
N LYS A 3 -14.54 12.14 -16.53
CA LYS A 3 -15.48 13.27 -16.60
C LYS A 3 -16.01 13.57 -15.19
N PHE A 4 -15.90 14.81 -14.73
CA PHE A 4 -16.63 15.32 -13.58
C PHE A 4 -17.98 15.85 -14.09
N SER A 5 -19.08 15.21 -13.69
CA SER A 5 -20.43 15.76 -13.87
C SER A 5 -20.69 16.79 -12.77
N ILE A 6 -20.78 18.06 -13.16
CA ILE A 6 -21.27 19.15 -12.31
C ILE A 6 -22.79 19.20 -12.50
N LEU A 7 -23.53 18.92 -11.43
CA LEU A 7 -24.99 19.07 -11.39
C LEU A 7 -25.30 20.55 -11.10
N LEU A 8 -25.85 21.27 -12.09
CA LEU A 8 -26.30 22.66 -11.93
C LEU A 8 -27.63 22.68 -11.16
N PHE A 9 -27.66 23.34 -10.00
CA PHE A 9 -28.91 23.73 -9.33
C PHE A 9 -29.34 25.10 -9.87
N SER A 10 -30.43 25.14 -10.63
CA SER A 10 -31.05 26.40 -11.08
C SER A 10 -31.83 27.03 -9.93
N VAL A 11 -31.32 28.16 -9.43
CA VAL A 11 -32.04 29.07 -8.52
C VAL A 11 -33.09 29.83 -9.33
N VAL A 12 -34.36 29.54 -9.11
CA VAL A 12 -35.48 30.33 -9.66
C VAL A 12 -35.64 31.58 -8.79
N MET A 13 -35.16 32.71 -9.29
CA MET A 13 -35.38 34.02 -8.68
C MET A 13 -36.79 34.52 -9.05
N PHE A 14 -37.65 34.74 -8.05
CA PHE A 14 -38.87 35.51 -8.20
C PHE A 14 -38.55 37.01 -8.12
N PRO A 15 -38.97 37.85 -9.07
CA PRO A 15 -38.87 39.30 -8.92
C PRO A 15 -40.05 39.82 -8.08
N LEU A 16 -39.73 40.36 -6.90
CA LEU A 16 -40.58 41.29 -6.15
C LEU A 16 -40.53 42.66 -6.86
N GLY A 17 -41.69 43.19 -7.22
CA GLY A 17 -41.84 44.51 -7.83
C GLY A 17 -41.63 45.68 -6.86
N ILE A 18 -41.60 46.89 -7.43
CA ILE A 18 -41.71 48.27 -6.88
C ILE A 18 -41.19 49.16 -8.06
N ASN A 19 -41.77 50.27 -8.53
CA ASN A 19 -42.84 51.16 -8.09
C ASN A 19 -43.35 51.98 -9.29
N ALA A 20 -44.54 52.57 -9.10
CA ALA A 20 -45.22 53.51 -9.98
C ALA A 20 -44.49 54.86 -10.18
N GLN A 21 -44.69 55.47 -11.35
CA GLN A 21 -44.61 56.93 -11.54
C GLN A 21 -45.73 57.34 -12.52
N GLU A 22 -46.64 58.17 -12.03
CA GLU A 22 -47.78 58.73 -12.75
C GLU A 22 -47.33 59.65 -13.89
N GLN A 23 -48.00 59.54 -15.03
CA GLN A 23 -48.15 60.67 -15.95
C GLN A 23 -49.60 60.71 -16.45
N ASP A 24 -50.25 61.76 -16.00
CA ASP A 24 -51.63 62.16 -16.22
C ASP A 24 -51.93 62.37 -17.71
N THR A 25 -52.92 61.64 -18.25
CA THR A 25 -53.73 62.10 -19.38
C THR A 25 -55.11 61.47 -19.30
N LEU A 26 -56.10 62.28 -18.89
CA LEU A 26 -57.53 61.97 -19.05
C LEU A 26 -57.88 61.69 -20.51
N LYS A 27 -58.41 60.49 -20.78
CA LYS A 27 -59.39 60.27 -21.85
C LYS A 27 -60.58 59.50 -21.29
N ASN A 28 -61.72 60.18 -21.29
CA ASN A 28 -63.03 59.64 -20.97
C ASN A 28 -63.39 58.48 -21.90
N THR A 29 -63.62 57.31 -21.32
CA THR A 29 -64.37 56.22 -21.95
C THR A 29 -65.24 55.60 -20.87
N VAL A 30 -66.54 55.88 -20.95
CA VAL A 30 -67.56 55.21 -20.15
C VAL A 30 -67.79 53.85 -20.79
N GLU A 31 -67.13 52.82 -20.26
CA GLU A 31 -67.49 51.43 -20.53
C GLU A 31 -68.21 50.85 -19.32
N VAL A 32 -69.47 50.51 -19.55
CA VAL A 32 -70.32 49.74 -18.65
C VAL A 32 -69.74 48.32 -18.60
N VAL A 33 -68.96 48.02 -17.56
CA VAL A 33 -68.52 46.65 -17.27
C VAL A 33 -69.43 46.10 -16.19
N ALA A 34 -70.18 45.06 -16.58
CA ALA A 34 -71.02 44.27 -15.71
C ALA A 34 -70.26 43.84 -14.46
N GLU A 35 -70.89 44.00 -13.30
CA GLU A 35 -70.42 43.44 -12.03
C GLU A 35 -70.27 41.92 -12.19
N THR A 36 -69.06 41.49 -12.49
CA THR A 36 -68.62 40.13 -12.18
C THR A 36 -68.70 40.02 -10.67
N PRO A 37 -69.28 38.94 -10.11
CA PRO A 37 -69.43 38.83 -8.67
C PRO A 37 -68.03 38.89 -8.06
N VAL A 38 -67.80 39.95 -7.28
CA VAL A 38 -66.60 40.10 -6.47
C VAL A 38 -66.62 38.90 -5.53
N GLU A 39 -65.71 37.96 -5.75
CA GLU A 39 -65.43 36.91 -4.78
C GLU A 39 -64.98 37.63 -3.52
N VAL A 40 -65.89 37.78 -2.55
CA VAL A 40 -65.58 38.41 -1.27
C VAL A 40 -64.66 37.45 -0.53
N ILE A 41 -63.36 37.57 -0.80
CA ILE A 41 -62.32 36.92 -0.02
C ILE A 41 -62.47 37.48 1.39
N LYS A 42 -63.05 36.69 2.29
CA LYS A 42 -63.21 37.07 3.70
C LYS A 42 -61.82 37.32 4.27
N VAL A 43 -61.59 38.53 4.76
CA VAL A 43 -60.33 38.92 5.43
C VAL A 43 -59.94 37.90 6.51
N ASP A 44 -60.93 37.29 7.17
CA ASP A 44 -60.75 36.21 8.15
C ASP A 44 -60.06 34.96 7.57
N SER A 45 -60.36 34.56 6.32
CA SER A 45 -59.72 33.39 5.70
C SER A 45 -58.25 33.66 5.36
N LEU A 46 -57.94 34.87 4.90
CA LEU A 46 -56.56 35.32 4.67
C LEU A 46 -55.79 35.40 5.99
N GLN A 47 -56.41 35.90 7.07
CA GLN A 47 -55.80 35.97 8.39
C GLN A 47 -55.49 34.57 8.93
N HIS A 48 -56.41 33.62 8.79
CA HIS A 48 -56.16 32.22 9.15
C HIS A 48 -55.00 31.59 8.37
N GLU A 49 -54.90 31.84 7.06
CA GLU A 49 -53.80 31.33 6.25
C GLU A 49 -52.46 31.98 6.64
N ILE A 50 -52.44 33.29 6.95
CA ILE A 50 -51.25 33.99 7.47
C ILE A 50 -50.76 33.34 8.75
N ASP A 51 -51.64 33.04 9.70
CA ASP A 51 -51.25 32.46 10.98
C ASP A 51 -50.80 31.00 10.85
N ARG A 52 -51.43 30.25 9.93
CA ARG A 52 -50.97 28.92 9.53
C ARG A 52 -49.56 28.97 8.92
N LEU A 53 -49.32 29.87 7.98
CA LEU A 53 -48.00 30.04 7.34
C LEU A 53 -46.93 30.47 8.35
N LYS A 54 -47.25 31.37 9.29
CA LYS A 54 -46.35 31.72 10.41
C LYS A 54 -45.98 30.51 11.25
N GLY A 55 -46.97 29.65 11.56
CA GLY A 55 -46.74 28.39 12.28
C GLY A 55 -45.78 27.46 11.55
N LEU A 56 -45.98 27.27 10.24
CA LEU A 56 -45.09 26.47 9.40
C LEU A 56 -43.67 27.06 9.34
N ILE A 57 -43.53 28.38 9.21
CA ILE A 57 -42.22 29.05 9.23
C ILE A 57 -41.48 28.79 10.54
N ALA A 58 -42.17 28.89 11.69
CA ALA A 58 -41.56 28.61 12.99
C ALA A 58 -41.08 27.14 13.09
N GLN A 59 -41.91 26.19 12.63
CA GLN A 59 -41.55 24.77 12.59
C GLN A 59 -40.34 24.50 11.68
N TYR A 60 -40.32 25.09 10.48
CA TYR A 60 -39.21 24.93 9.55
C TYR A 60 -37.90 25.52 10.11
N LYS A 61 -37.94 26.69 10.76
CA LYS A 61 -36.75 27.27 11.43
C LYS A 61 -36.21 26.38 12.55
N GLN A 62 -37.09 25.77 13.34
CA GLN A 62 -36.68 24.85 14.39
C GLN A 62 -36.05 23.57 13.80
N SER A 63 -36.65 23.04 12.73
CA SER A 63 -36.12 21.89 11.99
C SER A 63 -34.74 22.19 11.39
N GLU A 64 -34.58 23.35 10.75
CA GLU A 64 -33.30 23.82 10.20
C GLU A 64 -32.22 23.90 11.27
N THR A 65 -32.52 24.49 12.43
CA THR A 65 -31.58 24.58 13.55
C THR A 65 -31.15 23.20 14.05
N SER A 66 -32.10 22.26 14.18
CA SER A 66 -31.83 20.87 14.59
C SER A 66 -30.96 20.13 13.57
N LEU A 67 -31.26 20.29 12.27
CA LEU A 67 -30.48 19.71 11.19
C LEU A 67 -29.05 20.27 11.14
N ASN A 68 -28.88 21.58 11.34
CA ASN A 68 -27.57 22.21 11.39
C ASN A 68 -26.72 21.70 12.57
N GLY A 69 -27.33 21.46 13.73
CA GLY A 69 -26.66 20.82 14.86
C GLY A 69 -26.17 19.41 14.52
N LYS A 70 -27.03 18.58 13.92
CA LYS A 70 -26.64 17.22 13.47
C LYS A 70 -25.53 17.25 12.42
N LEU A 71 -25.58 18.20 11.49
CA LEU A 71 -24.56 18.36 10.46
C LEU A 71 -23.20 18.66 11.10
N TYR A 72 -23.15 19.59 12.06
CA TYR A 72 -21.94 19.88 12.82
C TYR A 72 -21.37 18.64 13.54
N ASP A 73 -22.24 17.86 14.21
CA ASP A 73 -21.82 16.63 14.91
C ASP A 73 -21.26 15.58 13.94
N TYR A 74 -21.88 15.42 12.77
CA TYR A 74 -21.38 14.53 11.72
C TYR A 74 -20.03 15.00 11.16
N GLU A 75 -19.84 16.29 10.93
CA GLU A 75 -18.56 16.84 10.48
C GLU A 75 -17.43 16.57 11.50
N GLN A 76 -17.70 16.77 12.79
CA GLN A 76 -16.71 16.45 13.83
C GLN A 76 -16.40 14.95 13.87
N THR A 77 -17.42 14.10 13.75
CA THR A 77 -17.25 12.64 13.73
C THR A 77 -16.40 12.21 12.55
N ILE A 78 -16.68 12.72 11.35
CA ILE A 78 -15.90 12.45 10.13
C ILE A 78 -14.45 12.88 10.32
N LYS A 79 -14.20 14.06 10.91
CA LYS A 79 -12.85 14.56 11.18
C LYS A 79 -12.07 13.64 12.13
N VAL A 80 -12.71 13.14 13.19
CA VAL A 80 -12.09 12.18 14.12
C VAL A 80 -11.81 10.85 13.42
N GLN A 81 -12.75 10.34 12.63
CA GLN A 81 -12.58 9.09 11.89
C GLN A 81 -11.47 9.18 10.85
N ASN A 82 -11.37 10.28 10.10
CA ASN A 82 -10.30 10.52 9.13
C ASN A 82 -8.92 10.51 9.78
N LYS A 83 -8.76 11.19 10.93
CA LYS A 83 -7.50 11.13 11.71
C LYS A 83 -7.16 9.71 12.17
N LYS A 84 -8.16 8.92 12.55
CA LYS A 84 -7.96 7.52 12.93
C LYS A 84 -7.50 6.68 11.74
N ILE A 85 -8.08 6.88 10.56
CA ILE A 85 -7.69 6.21 9.32
C ILE A 85 -6.24 6.54 8.96
N GLU A 86 -5.84 7.82 8.99
CA GLU A 86 -4.47 8.25 8.72
C GLU A 86 -3.44 7.57 9.66
N ARG A 87 -3.78 7.48 10.95
CA ARG A 87 -2.94 6.81 11.94
C ARG A 87 -2.82 5.32 11.69
N LEU A 88 -3.93 4.65 11.37
CA LEU A 88 -3.93 3.22 11.06
C LEU A 88 -3.11 2.93 9.79
N ASN A 89 -3.25 3.75 8.74
CA ASN A 89 -2.42 3.62 7.53
C ASN A 89 -0.93 3.76 7.83
N SER A 90 -0.55 4.67 8.73
CA SER A 90 0.84 4.83 9.17
C SER A 90 1.36 3.58 9.90
N TYR A 91 0.52 2.94 10.73
CA TYR A 91 0.89 1.70 11.43
C TYR A 91 1.01 0.50 10.49
N LEU A 92 0.17 0.40 9.47
CA LEU A 92 0.28 -0.64 8.44
C LEU A 92 1.60 -0.52 7.68
N LEU A 93 1.97 0.69 7.26
CA LEU A 93 3.25 0.94 6.56
C LEU A 93 4.47 0.60 7.46
N PHE A 94 4.37 0.93 8.74
CA PHE A 94 5.40 0.55 9.71
C PHE A 94 5.52 -0.98 9.84
N ALA A 95 4.39 -1.69 9.99
CA ALA A 95 4.38 -3.14 10.06
C ALA A 95 4.99 -3.80 8.81
N ASP A 96 4.66 -3.31 7.62
CA ASP A 96 5.25 -3.81 6.37
C ASP A 96 6.77 -3.61 6.32
N THR A 97 7.27 -2.50 6.86
CA THR A 97 8.71 -2.24 6.97
C THR A 97 9.41 -3.24 7.91
N ILE A 98 8.76 -3.59 9.02
CA ILE A 98 9.27 -4.61 9.95
C ILE A 98 9.30 -5.99 9.27
N VAL A 99 8.24 -6.35 8.54
CA VAL A 99 8.21 -7.59 7.76
C VAL A 99 9.38 -7.66 6.77
N ALA A 100 9.63 -6.60 6.01
CA ALA A 100 10.75 -6.56 5.08
C ALA A 100 12.11 -6.76 5.77
N ARG A 101 12.31 -6.16 6.96
CA ARG A 101 13.55 -6.34 7.75
C ARG A 101 13.71 -7.77 8.26
N LEU A 102 12.67 -8.33 8.87
CA LEU A 102 12.69 -9.71 9.38
C LEU A 102 12.96 -10.72 8.26
N SER A 103 12.33 -10.52 7.10
CA SER A 103 12.55 -11.33 5.91
C SER A 103 13.99 -11.20 5.39
N ASN A 104 14.58 -10.01 5.45
CA ASN A 104 15.99 -9.82 5.10
C ASN A 104 16.95 -10.47 6.12
N ASP A 105 16.59 -10.51 7.41
CA ASP A 105 17.37 -11.20 8.44
C ASP A 105 17.36 -12.73 8.27
N CYS A 106 16.32 -13.27 7.64
CA CYS A 106 16.29 -14.69 7.26
C CYS A 106 17.47 -15.05 6.35
N LEU A 107 17.85 -14.17 5.41
CA LEU A 107 18.93 -14.39 4.44
C LEU A 107 20.34 -14.32 5.06
N ARG A 108 20.45 -13.85 6.31
CA ARG A 108 21.73 -13.77 7.05
C ARG A 108 22.04 -15.03 7.85
N LYS A 109 21.10 -15.96 7.94
CA LYS A 109 21.21 -17.18 8.76
C LYS A 109 21.17 -18.39 7.86
N LYS A 110 21.73 -19.52 8.33
CA LYS A 110 21.65 -20.82 7.64
C LYS A 110 20.21 -21.09 7.17
N TYR A 111 20.13 -21.63 5.96
CA TYR A 111 18.87 -21.99 5.34
C TYR A 111 18.04 -22.89 6.25
N ASP A 112 16.81 -22.47 6.48
CA ASP A 112 15.80 -23.20 7.23
C ASP A 112 14.47 -23.03 6.51
N GLN A 113 13.90 -24.14 6.03
CA GLN A 113 12.68 -24.12 5.23
C GLN A 113 11.53 -23.44 5.97
N ASN A 114 11.38 -23.69 7.28
CA ASN A 114 10.29 -23.15 8.08
C ASN A 114 10.39 -21.63 8.19
N ARG A 115 11.59 -21.11 8.51
CA ARG A 115 11.84 -19.67 8.61
C ARG A 115 11.66 -18.97 7.27
N VAL A 116 12.12 -19.57 6.17
CA VAL A 116 11.92 -19.04 4.82
C VAL A 116 10.44 -19.01 4.44
N ASN A 117 9.69 -20.09 4.73
CA ASN A 117 8.25 -20.13 4.48
C ASN A 117 7.50 -19.07 5.28
N GLN A 118 7.84 -18.89 6.57
CA GLN A 118 7.26 -17.84 7.40
C GLN A 118 7.61 -16.43 6.87
N ALA A 119 8.86 -16.21 6.46
CA ALA A 119 9.28 -14.94 5.87
C ALA A 119 8.54 -14.64 4.57
N MET A 120 8.33 -15.66 3.73
CA MET A 120 7.54 -15.56 2.49
C MET A 120 6.07 -15.27 2.78
N GLU A 121 5.46 -15.99 3.73
CA GLU A 121 4.06 -15.76 4.11
C GLU A 121 3.86 -14.33 4.65
N ASN A 122 4.75 -13.87 5.52
CA ASN A 122 4.71 -12.51 6.04
C ASN A 122 4.87 -11.48 4.91
N PHE A 123 5.81 -11.71 3.98
CA PHE A 123 6.00 -10.87 2.81
C PHE A 123 4.73 -10.79 1.95
N GLU A 124 4.03 -11.91 1.76
CA GLU A 124 2.79 -11.93 1.00
C GLU A 124 1.66 -11.15 1.68
N LYS A 125 1.65 -11.11 3.02
CA LYS A 125 0.67 -10.37 3.83
C LYS A 125 0.95 -8.86 3.94
N MET A 126 2.04 -8.36 3.35
CA MET A 126 2.31 -6.91 3.34
C MET A 126 1.15 -6.14 2.69
N TYR A 127 0.73 -5.05 3.33
CA TYR A 127 -0.45 -4.27 2.92
C TYR A 127 -0.16 -3.31 1.77
N SER A 128 1.00 -2.63 1.77
CA SER A 128 1.39 -1.67 0.72
C SER A 128 1.87 -2.40 -0.54
N PRO A 129 1.15 -2.27 -1.68
CA PRO A 129 1.59 -2.83 -2.95
C PRO A 129 2.89 -2.20 -3.44
N GLU A 130 3.10 -0.91 -3.20
CA GLU A 130 4.29 -0.18 -3.61
C GLU A 130 5.52 -0.69 -2.86
N LEU A 131 5.41 -0.89 -1.55
CA LEU A 131 6.51 -1.40 -0.76
C LEU A 131 6.81 -2.86 -1.13
N LYS A 132 5.77 -3.69 -1.27
CA LYS A 132 5.90 -5.07 -1.72
C LYS A 132 6.60 -5.18 -3.08
N SER A 133 6.27 -4.28 -4.02
CA SER A 133 6.93 -4.18 -5.32
C SER A 133 8.41 -3.80 -5.19
N LYS A 134 8.74 -2.80 -4.37
CA LYS A 134 10.15 -2.38 -4.12
C LYS A 134 11.01 -3.51 -3.57
N PHE A 135 10.43 -4.40 -2.76
CA PHE A 135 11.13 -5.58 -2.23
C PHE A 135 10.96 -6.84 -3.07
N GLY A 136 10.55 -6.74 -4.34
CA GLY A 136 10.38 -7.90 -5.22
C GLY A 136 11.63 -8.78 -5.33
N ARG A 137 12.83 -8.19 -5.25
CA ARG A 137 14.09 -8.94 -5.25
C ARG A 137 14.28 -9.77 -3.97
N LEU A 138 13.86 -9.28 -2.81
CA LEU A 138 13.87 -10.05 -1.55
C LEU A 138 13.02 -11.32 -1.66
N ARG A 139 11.82 -11.19 -2.23
CA ARG A 139 10.92 -12.33 -2.51
C ARG A 139 11.59 -13.38 -3.39
N PHE A 140 12.23 -12.95 -4.48
CA PHE A 140 12.99 -13.85 -5.35
C PHE A 140 14.09 -14.60 -4.60
N LEU A 141 14.88 -13.90 -3.78
CA LEU A 141 15.97 -14.50 -3.02
C LEU A 141 15.47 -15.54 -2.01
N LEU A 142 14.39 -15.23 -1.29
CA LEU A 142 13.77 -16.18 -0.36
C LEU A 142 13.27 -17.43 -1.09
N ASN A 143 12.62 -17.26 -2.24
CA ASN A 143 12.09 -18.37 -3.04
C ASN A 143 13.20 -19.30 -3.56
N GLU A 144 14.33 -18.74 -3.98
CA GLU A 144 15.44 -19.51 -4.56
C GLU A 144 16.46 -19.97 -3.52
N TYR A 145 16.37 -19.51 -2.26
CA TYR A 145 17.37 -19.77 -1.22
C TYR A 145 17.65 -21.27 -1.02
N GLY A 146 16.61 -22.09 -1.00
CA GLY A 146 16.76 -23.54 -0.86
C GLY A 146 17.59 -24.15 -1.99
N LYS A 147 17.29 -23.77 -3.24
CA LYS A 147 18.00 -24.27 -4.42
C LYS A 147 19.46 -23.83 -4.43
N PHE A 148 19.72 -22.56 -4.15
CA PHE A 148 21.09 -22.03 -4.05
C PHE A 148 21.92 -22.74 -2.97
N THR A 149 21.29 -23.05 -1.83
CA THR A 149 21.94 -23.81 -0.76
C THR A 149 22.25 -25.24 -1.18
N GLN A 150 21.32 -25.90 -1.88
CA GLN A 150 21.50 -27.27 -2.38
C GLN A 150 22.61 -27.36 -3.44
N GLU A 151 22.68 -26.39 -4.37
CA GLU A 151 23.75 -26.30 -5.38
C GLU A 151 25.14 -26.26 -4.71
N LEU A 152 25.31 -25.39 -3.71
CA LEU A 152 26.58 -25.28 -2.98
C LEU A 152 26.88 -26.53 -2.15
N ASN A 153 25.88 -27.06 -1.45
CA ASN A 153 26.03 -28.27 -0.64
C ASN A 153 26.47 -29.48 -1.49
N ALA A 154 25.93 -29.64 -2.70
CA ALA A 154 26.32 -30.70 -3.61
C ALA A 154 27.82 -30.61 -3.98
N ILE A 155 28.31 -29.40 -4.25
CA ILE A 155 29.73 -29.17 -4.54
C ILE A 155 30.59 -29.46 -3.31
N PHE A 156 30.14 -29.08 -2.12
CA PHE A 156 30.90 -29.31 -0.88
C PHE A 156 31.00 -30.81 -0.55
N ILE A 157 29.92 -31.56 -0.74
CA ILE A 157 29.92 -33.02 -0.62
C ILE A 157 30.88 -33.64 -1.64
N GLU A 158 30.85 -33.19 -2.89
CA GLU A 158 31.74 -33.68 -3.94
C GLU A 158 33.21 -33.43 -3.56
N ALA A 159 33.56 -32.20 -3.18
CA ALA A 159 34.91 -31.81 -2.79
C ALA A 159 35.42 -32.59 -1.57
N GLN A 160 34.60 -32.77 -0.54
CA GLN A 160 35.00 -33.46 0.67
C GLN A 160 35.26 -34.96 0.42
N ASN A 161 34.56 -35.58 -0.53
CA ASN A 161 34.70 -36.99 -0.87
C ASN A 161 35.69 -37.26 -2.03
N ASP A 162 36.35 -36.21 -2.54
CA ASP A 162 37.28 -36.31 -3.66
C ASP A 162 38.62 -36.90 -3.22
N LYS A 163 38.78 -38.21 -3.42
CA LYS A 163 40.01 -38.95 -3.10
C LYS A 163 41.25 -38.43 -3.85
N GLY A 164 41.08 -37.72 -4.97
CA GLY A 164 42.18 -37.13 -5.73
C GLY A 164 42.88 -35.99 -4.99
N LEU A 165 42.20 -35.35 -4.04
CA LEU A 165 42.77 -34.27 -3.23
C LEU A 165 43.93 -34.72 -2.35
N GLY A 166 43.97 -35.99 -1.95
CA GLY A 166 45.07 -36.54 -1.16
C GLY A 166 46.40 -36.67 -1.91
N ASN A 167 46.45 -36.37 -3.22
CA ASN A 167 47.68 -36.44 -4.01
C ASN A 167 48.63 -35.27 -3.68
N PRO A 168 49.87 -35.51 -3.20
CA PRO A 168 50.80 -34.44 -2.81
C PRO A 168 51.26 -33.50 -3.93
N PHE A 169 51.10 -33.89 -5.20
CA PHE A 169 51.57 -33.14 -6.36
C PHE A 169 50.43 -32.45 -7.11
N THR A 170 49.25 -33.08 -7.19
CA THR A 170 48.11 -32.57 -7.96
C THR A 170 46.93 -32.14 -7.10
N GLY A 171 46.89 -32.51 -5.82
CA GLY A 171 45.76 -32.28 -4.92
C GLY A 171 45.38 -30.81 -4.79
N GLN A 172 46.36 -29.91 -4.69
CA GLN A 172 46.08 -28.47 -4.62
C GLN A 172 45.52 -27.90 -5.92
N LYS A 173 46.06 -28.34 -7.07
CA LYS A 173 45.52 -27.95 -8.38
C LYS A 173 44.07 -28.44 -8.54
N GLN A 174 43.79 -29.65 -8.07
CA GLN A 174 42.45 -30.23 -8.08
C GLN A 174 41.50 -29.48 -7.14
N ALA A 175 41.95 -29.11 -5.93
CA ALA A 175 41.18 -28.29 -5.00
C ALA A 175 40.72 -26.97 -5.63
N LEU A 176 41.61 -26.28 -6.35
CA LEU A 176 41.29 -25.02 -7.03
C LEU A 176 40.17 -25.16 -8.08
N THR A 177 39.97 -26.33 -8.68
CA THR A 177 38.87 -26.54 -9.64
C THR A 177 37.49 -26.42 -8.99
N TYR A 178 37.38 -26.62 -7.67
CA TYR A 178 36.13 -26.43 -6.93
C TYR A 178 35.76 -24.94 -6.80
N ILE A 179 36.72 -24.03 -6.83
CA ILE A 179 36.44 -22.59 -6.93
C ILE A 179 35.71 -22.31 -8.25
N ASP A 180 36.18 -22.88 -9.35
CA ASP A 180 35.55 -22.68 -10.67
C ASP A 180 34.16 -23.33 -10.72
N LYS A 181 33.97 -24.50 -10.12
CA LYS A 181 32.64 -25.12 -9.96
C LYS A 181 31.67 -24.20 -9.20
N ILE A 182 32.11 -23.63 -8.08
CA ILE A 182 31.29 -22.68 -7.30
C ILE A 182 30.98 -21.43 -8.13
N LYS A 183 31.96 -20.88 -8.85
CA LYS A 183 31.74 -19.71 -9.73
C LYS A 183 30.75 -19.98 -10.86
N ASN A 184 30.60 -21.25 -11.26
CA ASN A 184 29.65 -21.68 -12.27
C ASN A 184 28.24 -21.97 -11.72
N THR A 185 28.04 -21.94 -10.40
CA THR A 185 26.70 -22.06 -9.81
C THR A 185 25.82 -20.88 -10.22
N ARG A 186 24.50 -21.11 -10.20
CA ARG A 186 23.55 -20.05 -10.55
C ARG A 186 23.61 -18.92 -9.55
N TYR A 187 23.74 -19.25 -8.26
CA TYR A 187 23.88 -18.24 -7.21
C TYR A 187 25.08 -17.32 -7.45
N TYR A 188 26.25 -17.89 -7.74
CA TYR A 188 27.45 -17.08 -7.93
C TYR A 188 27.34 -16.14 -9.13
N ARG A 189 26.84 -16.65 -10.27
CA ARG A 189 26.74 -15.85 -11.50
C ARG A 189 25.67 -14.75 -11.44
N ASP A 190 24.52 -15.05 -10.84
CA ASP A 190 23.33 -14.20 -10.99
C ASP A 190 23.01 -13.36 -9.74
N VAL A 191 23.70 -13.62 -8.61
CA VAL A 191 23.33 -13.06 -7.30
C VAL A 191 24.52 -12.57 -6.49
N TYR A 192 25.64 -13.30 -6.46
CA TYR A 192 26.73 -13.06 -5.50
C TYR A 192 27.28 -11.63 -5.48
N SER A 193 27.44 -11.02 -6.65
CA SER A 193 27.98 -9.66 -6.83
C SER A 193 26.91 -8.57 -6.93
N GLU A 194 25.63 -8.91 -6.77
CA GLU A 194 24.53 -7.96 -6.86
C GLU A 194 24.37 -7.12 -5.59
N ASN A 195 23.59 -6.04 -5.66
CA ASN A 195 23.22 -5.26 -4.47
C ASN A 195 22.31 -6.05 -3.50
N TRP A 196 21.55 -7.00 -4.04
CA TRP A 196 20.64 -7.86 -3.28
C TRP A 196 21.14 -9.30 -3.34
N THR A 197 21.67 -9.78 -2.22
CA THR A 197 22.30 -11.10 -2.11
C THR A 197 21.72 -11.88 -0.93
N ILE A 198 22.24 -13.09 -0.71
CA ILE A 198 22.01 -13.87 0.49
C ILE A 198 23.31 -13.83 1.32
N PRO A 199 23.43 -12.91 2.30
CA PRO A 199 24.69 -12.66 2.99
C PRO A 199 25.32 -13.91 3.62
N TYR A 200 24.48 -14.84 4.09
CA TYR A 200 24.94 -16.12 4.61
C TYR A 200 25.72 -16.92 3.55
N LEU A 201 25.19 -17.02 2.32
CA LEU A 201 25.84 -17.75 1.23
C LEU A 201 27.07 -17.03 0.72
N ASN A 202 27.08 -15.69 0.69
CA ASN A 202 28.29 -14.94 0.33
C ASN A 202 29.42 -15.25 1.33
N ASN A 203 29.15 -15.15 2.63
CA ASN A 203 30.14 -15.47 3.66
C ASN A 203 30.64 -16.92 3.56
N LEU A 204 29.73 -17.86 3.27
CA LEU A 204 30.06 -19.27 3.10
C LEU A 204 31.01 -19.47 1.90
N ILE A 205 30.72 -18.83 0.78
CA ILE A 205 31.55 -18.88 -0.43
C ILE A 205 32.92 -18.25 -0.18
N ASP A 206 32.98 -17.08 0.47
CA ASP A 206 34.23 -16.41 0.82
C ASP A 206 35.15 -17.32 1.65
N LYS A 207 34.61 -17.88 2.74
CA LYS A 207 35.34 -18.83 3.61
C LYS A 207 35.76 -20.10 2.87
N CYS A 208 34.91 -20.60 1.99
CA CYS A 208 35.22 -21.76 1.16
C CYS A 208 36.41 -21.46 0.23
N PHE A 209 36.42 -20.30 -0.42
CA PHE A 209 37.54 -19.88 -1.27
C PHE A 209 38.82 -19.71 -0.48
N GLU A 210 38.77 -19.13 0.72
CA GLU A 210 39.92 -19.05 1.62
C GLU A 210 40.45 -20.45 1.97
N THR A 211 39.57 -21.36 2.39
CA THR A 211 39.90 -22.74 2.77
C THR A 211 40.56 -23.50 1.61
N ILE A 212 40.01 -23.40 0.39
CA ILE A 212 40.57 -24.05 -0.79
C ILE A 212 41.94 -23.46 -1.16
N LYS A 213 42.11 -22.14 -1.06
CA LYS A 213 43.38 -21.49 -1.42
C LYS A 213 44.53 -21.89 -0.51
N VAL A 214 44.25 -22.12 0.78
CA VAL A 214 45.26 -22.52 1.77
C VAL A 214 45.41 -24.04 1.92
N PHE A 215 44.60 -24.83 1.22
CA PHE A 215 44.68 -26.29 1.28
C PHE A 215 46.09 -26.77 0.88
N ASN A 216 46.60 -27.73 1.64
CA ASN A 216 47.88 -28.37 1.36
C ASN A 216 47.72 -29.89 1.46
N PRO A 217 47.80 -30.63 0.33
CA PRO A 217 47.61 -32.08 0.32
C PRO A 217 48.67 -32.86 1.12
N LYS A 218 49.77 -32.22 1.51
CA LYS A 218 50.81 -32.81 2.38
C LYS A 218 50.43 -32.77 3.86
N GLU A 219 49.56 -31.84 4.26
CA GLU A 219 49.15 -31.60 5.64
C GLU A 219 47.76 -32.16 5.93
N SER A 220 46.84 -32.04 4.97
CA SER A 220 45.50 -32.63 5.04
C SER A 220 45.21 -33.39 3.75
N LYS A 221 44.56 -34.55 3.87
CA LYS A 221 44.13 -35.36 2.71
C LYS A 221 42.73 -34.99 2.21
N GLU A 222 41.99 -34.19 2.97
CA GLU A 222 40.57 -33.90 2.75
C GLU A 222 40.26 -32.41 2.93
N LEU A 223 39.25 -31.93 2.21
CA LEU A 223 38.68 -30.59 2.36
C LEU A 223 37.44 -30.66 3.25
N HIS A 224 37.48 -30.04 4.43
CA HIS A 224 36.39 -30.04 5.40
C HIS A 224 35.36 -28.91 5.15
N LEU A 225 34.84 -28.81 3.91
CA LEU A 225 33.97 -27.69 3.51
C LEU A 225 32.56 -27.76 4.13
N LEU A 226 32.06 -28.95 4.48
CA LEU A 226 30.75 -29.09 5.12
C LEU A 226 30.70 -28.47 6.51
N GLU A 227 31.84 -28.39 7.21
CA GLU A 227 31.91 -27.77 8.54
C GLU A 227 31.62 -26.28 8.48
N LEU A 228 31.89 -25.62 7.35
CA LEU A 228 31.59 -24.20 7.13
C LEU A 228 30.08 -23.92 7.09
N MET A 229 29.26 -24.95 6.89
CA MET A 229 27.80 -24.84 6.84
C MET A 229 27.13 -24.98 8.21
N ASN A 230 27.89 -25.23 9.29
CA ASN A 230 27.36 -25.46 10.64
C ASN A 230 27.38 -24.20 11.51
#